data_AF-A0ABC8K7N5-F1
#
_entry.id   AF-A0ABC8K7N5-F1
#
_cell.length_a   1.000
_cell.length_b   1.000
_cell.length_c   1.000
_cell.angle_alpha   90.00
_cell.angle_beta   90.00
_cell.angle_gamma   90.00
#
_symmetry.space_group_name_H-M   'P 1'
#
loop_
_entity.id
_entity.type
_entity.pdbx_description
1 polymer ?
#
loop_
_entity_poly.entity_id
_entity_poly.type
_entity_poly.pdbx_seq_one_letter_code
_entity_poly.pdbx_strand_id
1 'polypeptide(L)'
;MSSHQFHGSMLQEAYTSGMNDMTNHYRRVLNMYIRFHEAVVAKHDAEVEVYHISGKLELFDEIFNDGVMNHVKDKLENELALAHARLADVKIPNLDWEKLGEPQMWR
;
A
#
# COMPACT_ATOMS: atom_id res chain seq x y z
N MET A 1 -47.43 7.76 29.77
CA MET A 1 -46.37 8.34 28.92
C MET A 1 -46.89 8.32 27.49
N SER A 2 -46.86 9.45 26.78
CA SER A 2 -47.54 9.63 25.49
C SER A 2 -46.76 8.96 24.35
N SER A 3 -47.46 8.25 23.46
CA SER A 3 -46.89 7.54 22.30
C SER A 3 -46.04 8.43 21.38
N HIS A 4 -46.31 9.74 21.36
CA HIS A 4 -45.53 10.72 20.61
C HIS A 4 -44.11 10.94 21.15
N GLN A 5 -43.86 10.81 22.46
CA GLN A 5 -42.50 10.91 23.01
C GLN A 5 -41.63 9.69 22.64
N PHE A 6 -42.23 8.49 22.61
CA PHE A 6 -41.54 7.27 22.19
C PHE A 6 -41.24 7.23 20.69
N HIS A 7 -42.13 7.78 19.85
CA HIS A 7 -41.91 7.82 18.40
C HIS A 7 -40.84 8.86 18.01
N GLY A 8 -40.80 10.00 18.71
CA GLY A 8 -39.76 11.02 18.54
C GLY A 8 -38.37 10.54 18.95
N SER A 9 -38.25 9.80 20.07
CA SER A 9 -36.97 9.23 20.50
C SER A 9 -36.47 8.14 19.56
N MET A 10 -37.37 7.27 19.06
CA MET A 10 -37.01 6.20 18.12
C MET A 10 -36.51 6.73 16.76
N LEU A 11 -37.11 7.81 16.24
CA LEU A 11 -36.63 8.47 15.02
C LEU A 11 -35.24 9.10 15.21
N GLN A 12 -35.00 9.73 16.36
CA GLN A 12 -33.70 10.30 16.69
C GLN A 12 -32.61 9.23 16.81
N GLU A 13 -32.91 8.12 17.48
CA GLU A 13 -32.00 6.97 17.61
C GLU A 13 -31.68 6.34 16.25
N ALA A 14 -32.68 6.14 15.38
CA ALA A 14 -32.48 5.60 14.04
C ALA A 14 -31.59 6.53 13.17
N TYR A 15 -31.81 7.85 13.26
CA TYR A 15 -30.98 8.83 12.56
C TYR A 15 -29.52 8.80 13.07
N THR A 16 -29.31 8.80 14.39
CA THR A 16 -27.97 8.71 14.97
C THR A 16 -27.26 7.40 14.61
N SER A 17 -27.98 6.28 14.61
CA SER A 17 -27.44 4.99 14.16
C SER A 17 -26.99 5.05 12.71
N GLY A 18 -27.84 5.55 11.81
CA GLY A 18 -27.49 5.69 10.39
C GLY A 18 -26.26 6.57 10.16
N MET A 19 -26.15 7.68 10.89
CA MET A 19 -24.97 8.56 10.82
C MET A 19 -23.69 7.84 11.29
N ASN A 20 -23.77 7.05 12.37
CA ASN A 20 -22.65 6.27 12.87
C ASN A 20 -22.25 5.17 11.87
N ASP A 21 -23.22 4.48 11.28
CA ASP A 21 -22.98 3.42 10.29
C ASP A 21 -22.29 3.97 9.05
N MET A 22 -22.77 5.10 8.51
CA MET A 22 -22.15 5.80 7.39
C MET A 22 -20.72 6.27 7.71
N THR A 23 -20.51 6.83 8.91
CA THR A 23 -19.18 7.26 9.35
C THR A 23 -18.22 6.08 9.46
N ASN A 24 -18.68 4.97 10.04
CA ASN A 24 -17.88 3.76 10.20
C ASN A 24 -17.54 3.13 8.85
N HIS A 25 -18.49 3.14 7.91
CA HIS A 25 -18.30 2.70 6.54
C HIS A 25 -17.16 3.46 5.86
N TYR A 26 -17.26 4.79 5.76
CA TYR A 26 -16.22 5.59 5.10
C TYR A 26 -14.87 5.53 5.81
N ARG A 27 -14.85 5.40 7.14
CA ARG A 27 -13.61 5.17 7.89
C ARG A 27 -12.93 3.86 7.46
N ARG A 28 -13.69 2.78 7.24
CA ARG A 28 -13.14 1.51 6.76
C ARG A 28 -12.59 1.63 5.34
N VAL A 29 -13.34 2.28 4.45
CA VAL A 29 -12.93 2.54 3.06
C VAL A 29 -11.62 3.34 3.03
N LEU A 30 -11.55 4.43 3.79
CA LEU A 30 -10.35 5.27 3.87
C LEU A 30 -9.14 4.50 4.40
N ASN A 31 -9.31 3.72 5.47
CA ASN A 31 -8.23 2.93 6.04
C ASN A 31 -7.70 1.86 5.06
N MET A 32 -8.58 1.24 4.28
CA MET A 32 -8.17 0.32 3.21
C MET A 32 -7.35 1.03 2.14
N TYR A 33 -7.82 2.21 1.70
CA TYR A 33 -7.12 3.01 0.70
C TYR A 33 -5.73 3.47 1.18
N ILE A 34 -5.63 3.93 2.44
CA ILE A 34 -4.35 4.32 3.05
C ILE A 34 -3.37 3.15 3.01
N ARG A 35 -3.77 1.96 3.47
CA ARG A 35 -2.92 0.76 3.47
C ARG A 35 -2.48 0.35 2.07
N PHE A 36 -3.39 0.45 1.10
CA PHE A 36 -3.05 0.19 -0.30
C PHE A 36 -2.00 1.18 -0.80
N HIS A 37 -2.21 2.47 -0.57
CA HIS A 37 -1.31 3.52 -1.01
C HIS A 37 0.07 3.37 -0.37
N GLU A 38 0.14 3.13 0.94
CA GLU A 38 1.39 2.85 1.67
C GLU A 38 2.12 1.64 1.08
N ALA A 39 1.40 0.56 0.72
CA ALA A 39 2.01 -0.61 0.10
C ALA A 39 2.52 -0.33 -1.33
N VAL A 40 1.82 0.51 -2.11
CA VAL A 40 2.28 0.96 -3.43
C VAL A 40 3.55 1.79 -3.29
N VAL A 41 3.60 2.72 -2.35
CA VAL A 41 4.79 3.54 -2.07
C VAL A 41 5.96 2.65 -1.65
N ALA A 42 5.74 1.73 -0.71
CA ALA A 42 6.78 0.79 -0.26
C ALA A 42 7.30 -0.09 -1.42
N LYS A 43 6.43 -0.50 -2.35
CA LYS A 43 6.85 -1.25 -3.53
C LYS A 43 7.72 -0.39 -4.44
N HIS A 44 7.30 0.84 -4.70
CA HIS A 44 8.05 1.77 -5.53
C HIS A 44 9.45 2.04 -4.95
N ASP A 45 9.55 2.26 -3.64
CA ASP A 45 10.84 2.48 -2.97
C ASP A 45 11.78 1.26 -3.13
N ALA A 46 11.23 0.04 -3.01
CA ALA A 46 11.98 -1.18 -3.23
C ALA A 46 12.41 -1.37 -4.71
N GLU A 47 11.57 -0.98 -5.68
CA GLU A 47 11.92 -0.94 -7.10
C GLU A 47 13.07 0.05 -7.34
N VAL A 48 13.01 1.24 -6.76
CA VAL A 48 14.06 2.26 -6.86
C VAL A 48 15.39 1.75 -6.29
N GLU A 49 15.39 1.04 -5.16
CA GLU A 49 16.59 0.42 -4.59
C GLU A 49 17.24 -0.55 -5.59
N VAL A 50 16.45 -1.44 -6.19
CA VAL A 50 16.91 -2.40 -7.22
C VAL A 50 17.51 -1.67 -8.42
N TYR A 51 16.80 -0.68 -8.96
CA TYR A 51 17.29 0.09 -10.12
C TYR A 51 18.59 0.83 -9.81
N HIS A 52 18.70 1.42 -8.62
CA HIS A 52 19.89 2.15 -8.22
C HIS A 52 21.12 1.24 -8.07
N ILE A 53 20.97 0.03 -7.50
CA ILE A 53 22.08 -0.92 -7.38
C ILE A 53 22.45 -1.48 -8.77
N SER A 54 21.45 -1.79 -9.59
CA SER A 54 21.67 -2.25 -10.97
C SER A 54 22.46 -1.23 -11.79
N GLY A 55 22.08 0.05 -11.74
CA GLY A 55 22.81 1.12 -12.43
C GLY A 55 24.24 1.32 -11.91
N LYS A 56 24.50 1.05 -10.62
CA LYS A 56 25.87 1.04 -10.09
C LYS A 56 26.71 -0.10 -10.67
N LEU A 57 26.12 -1.29 -10.85
CA LEU A 57 26.80 -2.43 -11.47
C LEU A 57 27.08 -2.18 -12.94
N GLU A 58 26.13 -1.61 -13.68
CA GLU A 58 26.34 -1.19 -15.07
C GLU A 58 27.50 -0.18 -15.18
N LEU A 59 27.50 0.86 -14.34
CA LEU A 59 28.59 1.83 -14.31
C LEU A 59 29.93 1.22 -13.87
N PHE A 60 29.90 0.25 -12.96
CA PHE A 60 31.09 -0.48 -12.54
C PHE A 60 31.71 -1.22 -13.72
N ASP A 61 30.89 -1.92 -14.51
CA ASP A 61 31.32 -2.66 -15.69
C ASP A 61 31.78 -1.74 -16.84
N GLU A 62 31.27 -0.52 -16.92
CA GLU A 62 31.73 0.49 -17.89
C GLU A 62 33.09 1.11 -17.51
N ILE A 63 33.35 1.31 -16.22
CA ILE A 63 34.55 2.04 -15.73
C ILE A 63 35.72 1.09 -15.45
N PHE A 64 35.45 -0.09 -14.88
CA PHE A 64 36.47 -1.01 -14.40
C PHE A 64 36.61 -2.22 -15.33
N ASN A 65 37.86 -2.53 -15.71
CA ASN A 65 38.16 -3.76 -16.44
C ASN A 65 38.08 -4.99 -15.52
N ASP A 66 37.77 -6.15 -16.11
CA ASP A 66 37.68 -7.44 -15.42
C ASP A 66 38.88 -7.69 -14.50
N GLY A 67 38.58 -7.95 -13.21
CA GLY A 67 39.56 -8.27 -12.18
C GLY A 67 39.90 -7.11 -11.24
N VAL A 68 39.68 -5.86 -11.66
CA VAL A 68 39.89 -4.69 -10.78
C VAL A 68 38.68 -4.56 -9.86
N MET A 69 38.90 -4.78 -8.56
CA MET A 69 37.88 -4.62 -7.51
C MET A 69 36.70 -5.62 -7.56
N ASN A 70 36.91 -6.86 -8.01
CA ASN A 70 35.87 -7.91 -8.01
C ASN A 70 35.12 -8.04 -6.67
N HIS A 71 35.81 -7.90 -5.53
CA HIS A 71 35.17 -7.93 -4.21
C HIS A 71 34.07 -6.85 -4.02
N VAL A 72 34.18 -5.69 -4.68
CA VAL A 72 33.16 -4.64 -4.68
C VAL A 72 32.00 -5.02 -5.58
N LYS A 73 32.30 -5.57 -6.77
CA LYS A 73 31.29 -6.09 -7.68
C LYS A 73 30.47 -7.20 -7.03
N ASP A 74 31.13 -8.21 -6.46
CA ASP A 74 30.50 -9.32 -5.73
C ASP A 74 29.60 -8.79 -4.60
N LYS A 75 30.04 -7.75 -3.89
CA LYS A 75 29.23 -7.11 -2.84
C LYS A 75 27.97 -6.45 -3.42
N LEU A 76 28.09 -5.71 -4.52
CA LEU A 76 26.96 -5.07 -5.19
C LEU A 76 25.97 -6.10 -5.76
N GLU A 77 26.46 -7.20 -6.31
CA GLU A 77 25.63 -8.30 -6.80
C GLU A 77 24.85 -8.97 -5.67
N ASN A 78 25.49 -9.18 -4.52
CA ASN A 78 24.81 -9.70 -3.32
C ASN A 78 23.77 -8.70 -2.77
N GLU A 79 24.10 -7.40 -2.74
CA GLU A 79 23.15 -6.34 -2.36
C GLU A 79 21.96 -6.30 -3.32
N LEU A 80 22.19 -6.46 -4.63
CA LEU A 80 21.14 -6.52 -5.64
C LEU A 80 20.22 -7.74 -5.42
N ALA A 81 20.79 -8.91 -5.14
CA ALA A 81 20.02 -10.11 -4.83
C ALA A 81 19.13 -9.92 -3.59
N LEU A 82 19.65 -9.27 -2.54
CA LEU A 82 18.87 -8.93 -1.34
C LEU A 82 17.77 -7.91 -1.64
N ALA A 83 18.05 -6.89 -2.45
CA ALA A 83 17.05 -5.89 -2.87
C ALA A 83 15.91 -6.53 -3.67
N HIS A 84 16.23 -7.45 -4.59
CA HIS A 84 15.21 -8.23 -5.31
C HIS A 84 14.36 -9.09 -4.38
N ALA A 85 14.96 -9.74 -3.38
CA ALA A 85 14.22 -10.52 -2.40
C ALA A 85 13.25 -9.64 -1.60
N ARG A 86 13.71 -8.47 -1.12
CA ARG A 86 12.85 -7.48 -0.44
C ARG A 86 11.71 -7.03 -1.33
N LEU A 87 11.98 -6.69 -2.59
CA LEU A 87 10.96 -6.28 -3.55
C LEU A 87 9.90 -7.37 -3.77
N ALA A 88 10.31 -8.64 -3.89
CA ALA A 88 9.40 -9.76 -4.05
C ALA A 88 8.48 -9.98 -2.83
N ASP A 89 8.95 -9.59 -1.64
CA ASP A 89 8.21 -9.67 -0.39
C ASP A 89 7.19 -8.54 -0.22
N VAL A 90 7.34 -7.40 -0.93
CA VAL A 90 6.36 -6.31 -0.85
C VAL A 90 5.05 -6.72 -1.52
N LYS A 91 4.00 -6.89 -0.71
CA LYS A 91 2.65 -7.22 -1.18
C LYS A 91 1.80 -5.96 -1.26
N ILE A 92 1.26 -5.68 -2.44
CA ILE A 92 0.21 -4.68 -2.60
C ILE A 92 -1.14 -5.38 -2.38
N PRO A 93 -1.94 -4.96 -1.39
CA PRO A 93 -3.26 -5.55 -1.17
C PRO A 93 -4.17 -5.22 -2.36
N ASN A 94 -5.03 -6.16 -2.75
CA ASN A 94 -6.04 -5.88 -3.77
C ASN A 94 -7.23 -5.14 -3.13
N LEU A 95 -7.57 -3.96 -3.67
CA LEU A 95 -8.76 -3.20 -3.26
C LEU A 95 -9.98 -3.74 -4.00
N ASP A 96 -10.78 -4.54 -3.29
CA ASP A 96 -12.06 -5.03 -3.78
C ASP A 96 -13.16 -4.02 -3.44
N TRP A 97 -13.35 -3.05 -4.34
CA TRP A 97 -14.33 -1.98 -4.19
C TRP A 97 -15.78 -2.49 -4.11
N GLU A 98 -16.07 -3.64 -4.73
CA GLU A 98 -17.40 -4.28 -4.67
C GLU A 98 -17.68 -4.82 -3.26
N LYS A 99 -16.71 -5.53 -2.66
CA LYS A 99 -16.82 -5.98 -1.26
C LYS A 99 -16.86 -4.83 -0.26
N LEU A 100 -16.29 -3.68 -0.61
CA LEU A 100 -16.34 -2.47 0.20
C LEU A 100 -17.64 -1.67 0.03
N GLY A 101 -18.58 -2.12 -0.81
CA GLY A 101 -19.84 -1.42 -1.04
C GLY A 101 -19.69 -0.14 -1.86
N GLU A 102 -18.56 0.04 -2.54
CA GLU A 102 -18.23 1.21 -3.35
C GLU A 102 -17.88 0.82 -4.81
N PRO A 103 -18.70 0.02 -5.51
CA PRO A 103 -18.36 -0.55 -6.82
C PRO A 103 -18.10 0.50 -7.90
N GLN A 104 -18.60 1.72 -7.74
CA GLN A 104 -18.36 2.84 -8.66
C GLN A 104 -16.91 3.33 -8.68
N MET A 105 -16.11 3.00 -7.66
CA MET A 105 -14.69 3.38 -7.58
C MET A 105 -13.79 2.59 -8.56
N TRP A 106 -14.34 1.59 -9.27
CA TRP A 106 -13.65 0.84 -10.33
C TRP A 106 -13.67 1.54 -11.69
N ARG A 107 -14.49 2.59 -11.87
CA ARG A 107 -14.72 3.23 -13.18
C ARG A 107 -13.72 4.32 -13.52
#